data_AF-A0A9E5T470-F1
#
_entry.id   AF-A0A9E5T470-F1
#
_cell.length_a   1.000
_cell.length_b   1.000
_cell.length_c   1.000
_cell.angle_alpha   90.00
_cell.angle_beta   90.00
_cell.angle_gamma   90.00
#
_symmetry.space_group_name_H-M   'P 1'
#
loop_
_entity.id
_entity.type
_entity.pdbx_description
1 polymer ?
#
loop_
_entity_poly.entity_id
_entity_poly.type
_entity_poly.pdbx_seq_one_letter_code
_entity_poly.pdbx_strand_id
1 'polypeptide(L)'
;MKRFLIVTVAIFLSACSTIKNKYDAPTYEGHPIVGTWIYSKNGCNEQYEFTATGSRLVHSNQEVVKAIYEVTNVDKERGVYLLKDTVIEDNGKPDCSGSTSDMSGDVVEVLLFIQNFPDRFSFCFNQQLTNCVGPFVKQR
;
A
#
# COMPACT_ATOMS: atom_id res chain seq x y z
N MET A 1 64.04 37.25 32.55
CA MET A 1 62.86 38.12 32.39
C MET A 1 62.37 38.05 30.94
N LYS A 2 61.34 37.25 30.66
CA LYS A 2 60.31 37.53 29.63
C LYS A 2 59.25 36.44 29.66
N ARG A 3 58.02 36.90 29.46
CA ARG A 3 56.73 36.35 29.82
C ARG A 3 56.09 35.59 28.66
N PHE A 4 55.36 34.52 29.01
CA PHE A 4 54.12 33.99 28.42
C PHE A 4 53.99 33.79 26.90
N LEU A 5 53.57 32.59 26.49
CA LEU A 5 52.20 32.36 26.01
C LEU A 5 51.90 30.85 25.97
N ILE A 6 50.92 30.40 26.77
CA ILE A 6 50.32 29.07 26.65
C ILE A 6 49.18 29.21 25.65
N VAL A 7 49.28 28.52 24.51
CA VAL A 7 48.19 28.42 23.54
C VAL A 7 47.47 27.11 23.82
N THR A 8 46.33 27.18 24.50
CA THR A 8 45.39 26.07 24.65
C THR A 8 44.62 25.88 23.35
N VAL A 9 44.95 24.84 22.59
CA VAL A 9 44.18 24.39 21.42
C VAL A 9 43.00 23.56 21.93
N ALA A 10 41.81 24.14 21.93
CA ALA A 10 40.57 23.40 22.15
C ALA A 10 40.16 22.71 20.85
N ILE A 11 40.40 21.40 20.75
CA ILE A 11 39.93 20.57 19.63
C ILE A 11 38.44 20.28 19.88
N PHE A 12 37.58 20.95 19.13
CA PHE A 12 36.15 20.64 19.06
C PHE A 12 35.95 19.26 18.40
N LEU A 13 35.61 18.25 19.20
CA LEU A 13 35.07 16.97 18.73
C LEU A 13 33.72 17.25 18.06
N SER A 14 33.70 17.35 16.74
CA SER A 14 32.47 17.43 15.96
C SER A 14 31.77 16.08 16.03
N ALA A 15 30.82 15.93 16.95
CA ALA A 15 29.91 14.80 16.99
C ALA A 15 29.07 14.82 15.71
N CYS A 16 29.36 13.90 14.78
CA CYS A 16 28.53 13.64 13.62
C CYS A 16 27.25 12.93 14.11
N SER A 17 26.24 13.71 14.49
CA SER A 17 24.93 13.16 14.83
C SER A 17 24.26 12.67 13.55
N THR A 18 24.10 11.35 13.42
CA THR A 18 23.23 10.76 12.41
C THR A 18 21.79 11.16 12.73
N ILE A 19 21.23 12.07 11.93
CA ILE A 19 19.80 12.35 11.93
C ILE A 19 19.11 11.08 11.39
N LYS A 20 18.63 10.21 12.27
CA LYS A 20 17.70 9.15 11.89
C LYS A 20 16.38 9.82 11.55
N ASN A 21 16.16 10.06 10.26
CA ASN A 21 14.88 10.55 9.77
C ASN A 21 13.84 9.46 10.07
N LYS A 22 12.86 9.75 10.93
CA LYS A 22 11.92 8.77 11.50
C LYS A 22 10.64 8.65 10.64
N TYR A 23 10.75 8.93 9.35
CA TYR A 23 9.65 9.03 8.38
C TYR A 23 9.96 8.29 7.08
N ASP A 24 10.56 7.10 7.17
CA ASP A 24 10.51 6.21 6.01
C ASP A 24 9.08 5.70 5.91
N ALA A 25 8.38 6.09 4.84
CA ALA A 25 7.09 5.51 4.50
C ALA A 25 7.24 3.98 4.38
N PRO A 26 6.20 3.21 4.74
CA PRO A 26 6.25 1.76 4.55
C PRO A 26 6.59 1.44 3.10
N THR A 27 7.56 0.54 2.90
CA THR A 27 7.89 0.00 1.58
C THR A 27 7.41 -1.44 1.50
N TYR A 28 6.77 -1.76 0.38
CA TYR A 28 6.21 -3.08 0.06
C TYR A 28 7.02 -3.80 -1.01
N GLU A 29 8.30 -3.44 -1.19
CA GLU A 29 9.20 -4.13 -2.12
C GLU A 29 9.20 -5.64 -1.88
N GLY A 30 8.93 -6.41 -2.93
CA GLY A 30 8.81 -7.87 -2.88
C GLY A 30 7.53 -8.41 -2.22
N HIS A 31 6.60 -7.56 -1.74
CA HIS A 31 5.32 -8.04 -1.23
C HIS A 31 4.45 -8.60 -2.37
N PRO A 32 3.78 -9.76 -2.19
CA PRO A 32 3.05 -10.42 -3.28
C PRO A 32 1.97 -9.56 -3.95
N ILE A 33 1.37 -8.61 -3.22
CA ILE A 33 0.33 -7.70 -3.72
C ILE A 33 0.83 -6.68 -4.75
N VAL A 34 2.13 -6.36 -4.76
CA VAL A 34 2.67 -5.32 -5.66
C VAL A 34 2.56 -5.78 -7.12
N GLY A 35 2.05 -4.90 -7.97
CA GLY A 35 1.81 -5.14 -9.40
C GLY A 35 0.40 -4.74 -9.84
N THR A 36 0.06 -5.09 -11.08
CA THR A 36 -1.24 -4.82 -11.70
C THR A 36 -2.09 -6.08 -11.72
N TRP A 37 -3.38 -5.94 -11.45
CA TRP A 37 -4.33 -7.04 -11.29
C TRP A 37 -5.63 -6.72 -11.98
N ILE A 38 -6.27 -7.73 -12.57
CA ILE A 38 -7.56 -7.59 -13.25
C ILE A 38 -8.59 -8.54 -12.64
N TYR A 39 -9.76 -8.02 -12.34
CA TYR A 39 -10.97 -8.80 -12.07
C TYR A 39 -11.99 -8.56 -13.18
N SER A 40 -12.43 -9.63 -13.82
CA SER A 40 -13.41 -9.57 -14.91
C SER A 40 -14.76 -10.09 -14.42
N LYS A 41 -15.79 -9.27 -14.49
CA LYS A 41 -17.16 -9.64 -14.13
C LYS A 41 -18.16 -8.96 -15.06
N ASN A 42 -19.13 -9.72 -15.57
CA ASN A 42 -20.22 -9.20 -16.40
C ASN A 42 -19.76 -8.35 -17.61
N GLY A 43 -18.62 -8.70 -18.21
CA GLY A 43 -18.05 -7.96 -19.36
C GLY A 43 -17.34 -6.66 -18.98
N CYS A 44 -17.23 -6.33 -17.70
CA CYS A 44 -16.41 -5.23 -17.19
C CYS A 44 -15.10 -5.79 -16.62
N ASN A 45 -14.00 -5.07 -16.89
CA ASN A 45 -12.69 -5.35 -16.30
C ASN A 45 -12.38 -4.25 -15.30
N GLU A 46 -12.24 -4.65 -14.04
CA GLU A 46 -11.77 -3.80 -12.96
C GLU A 46 -10.26 -4.03 -12.79
N GLN A 47 -9.47 -2.97 -12.87
CA GLN A 47 -8.01 -3.03 -12.78
C GLN A 47 -7.53 -2.36 -11.50
N TYR A 48 -6.63 -3.03 -10.79
CA TYR A 48 -5.96 -2.52 -9.59
C TYR A 48 -4.46 -2.48 -9.85
N GLU A 49 -3.81 -1.39 -9.48
CA GLU A 49 -2.36 -1.27 -9.44
C GLU A 49 -1.93 -0.96 -8.00
N PHE A 50 -1.05 -1.80 -7.45
CA PHE A 50 -0.42 -1.58 -6.15
C PHE A 50 1.07 -1.34 -6.35
N THR A 51 1.54 -0.18 -5.92
CA THR A 51 2.95 0.22 -6.01
C THR A 51 3.72 -0.16 -4.74
N ALA A 52 5.02 -0.42 -4.86
CA ALA A 52 5.87 -0.73 -3.71
C ALA A 52 6.00 0.42 -2.70
N THR A 53 5.62 1.64 -3.06
CA THR A 53 5.63 2.81 -2.17
C THR A 53 4.32 3.00 -1.40
N GLY A 54 3.35 2.09 -1.55
CA GLY A 54 2.10 2.13 -0.80
C GLY A 54 0.97 2.92 -1.46
N SER A 55 1.05 3.23 -2.75
CA SER A 55 -0.07 3.82 -3.50
C SER A 55 -0.85 2.76 -4.26
N ARG A 56 -2.18 2.91 -4.30
CA ARG A 56 -3.12 2.11 -5.08
C ARG A 56 -3.85 2.99 -6.10
N LEU A 57 -4.00 2.47 -7.31
CA LEU A 57 -4.83 3.06 -8.37
C LEU A 57 -5.84 2.01 -8.85
N VAL A 58 -7.10 2.39 -8.96
CA VAL A 58 -8.17 1.55 -9.52
C VAL A 58 -8.79 2.21 -10.73
N HIS A 59 -9.07 1.40 -11.73
CA HIS A 59 -9.96 1.72 -12.84
C HIS A 59 -11.10 0.70 -12.85
N SER A 60 -12.33 1.17 -12.66
CA SER A 60 -13.54 0.34 -12.65
C SER A 60 -14.56 0.99 -13.59
N ASN A 61 -14.68 0.50 -14.82
CA ASN A 61 -15.48 1.15 -15.86
C ASN A 61 -15.06 2.63 -16.08
N GLN A 62 -15.85 3.61 -15.61
CA GLN A 62 -15.53 5.04 -15.69
C GLN A 62 -14.96 5.59 -14.37
N GLU A 63 -15.10 4.83 -13.28
CA GLU A 63 -14.59 5.15 -11.97
C GLU A 63 -13.06 5.07 -11.97
N VAL A 64 -12.43 6.06 -11.33
CA VAL A 64 -11.00 6.08 -11.05
C VAL A 64 -10.80 6.44 -9.59
N VAL A 65 -10.16 5.53 -8.85
CA VAL A 65 -9.91 5.70 -7.41
C VAL A 65 -8.42 5.68 -7.15
N LYS A 66 -7.93 6.67 -6.39
CA LYS A 66 -6.56 6.74 -5.87
C LYS A 66 -6.58 6.58 -4.37
N ALA A 67 -5.72 5.72 -3.85
CA ALA A 67 -5.62 5.50 -2.42
C ALA A 67 -4.17 5.29 -1.97
N ILE A 68 -3.94 5.47 -0.67
CA ILE A 68 -2.73 5.02 0.01
C ILE A 68 -3.09 3.81 0.84
N TYR A 69 -2.31 2.75 0.73
CA TYR A 69 -2.60 1.49 1.35
C TYR A 69 -1.53 1.07 2.36
N GLU A 70 -1.99 0.35 3.38
CA GLU A 70 -1.16 -0.33 4.36
C GLU A 70 -1.51 -1.82 4.39
N VAL A 71 -0.49 -2.70 4.41
CA VAL A 71 -0.68 -4.15 4.55
C VAL A 71 -0.04 -4.67 5.82
N THR A 72 -0.80 -5.42 6.61
CA THR A 72 -0.33 -6.10 7.83
C THR A 72 -0.57 -7.61 7.73
N ASN A 73 0.41 -8.41 8.20
CA ASN A 73 0.28 -9.86 8.22
C ASN A 73 -0.78 -10.30 9.25
N VAL A 74 -1.73 -11.13 8.81
CA VAL A 74 -2.70 -11.79 9.71
C VAL A 74 -2.33 -13.26 9.86
N ASP A 75 -2.16 -13.97 8.75
CA ASP A 75 -1.65 -15.34 8.69
C ASP A 75 -0.84 -15.50 7.39
N LYS A 76 0.46 -15.24 7.48
CA LYS A 76 1.35 -15.20 6.32
C LYS A 76 1.50 -16.56 5.65
N GLU A 77 1.47 -17.66 6.41
CA GLU A 77 1.59 -19.02 5.86
C GLU A 77 0.38 -19.39 4.99
N ARG A 78 -0.79 -18.86 5.36
CA ARG A 78 -2.02 -19.00 4.58
C ARG A 78 -2.23 -17.88 3.55
N GLY A 79 -1.30 -16.93 3.43
CA GLY A 79 -1.43 -15.80 2.51
C GLY A 79 -2.54 -14.81 2.89
N VAL A 80 -2.85 -14.67 4.18
CA VAL A 80 -3.89 -13.77 4.69
C VAL A 80 -3.26 -12.52 5.28
N TYR A 81 -3.73 -11.36 4.80
CA TYR A 81 -3.26 -10.05 5.22
C TYR A 81 -4.45 -9.13 5.48
N LEU A 82 -4.27 -8.11 6.31
CA LEU A 82 -5.20 -7.00 6.42
C LEU A 82 -4.71 -5.89 5.50
N LEU A 83 -5.57 -5.45 4.57
CA LEU A 83 -5.40 -4.23 3.80
C LEU A 83 -6.20 -3.13 4.47
N LYS A 84 -5.53 -2.02 4.77
CA LYS A 84 -6.16 -0.77 5.13
C LYS A 84 -5.90 0.23 4.01
N ASP A 85 -6.95 0.78 3.44
CA ASP A 85 -6.88 1.64 2.27
C ASP A 85 -7.51 2.99 2.60
N THR A 86 -6.74 4.06 2.43
CA THR A 86 -7.17 5.44 2.65
C THR A 86 -7.39 6.08 1.29
N VAL A 87 -8.66 6.29 0.92
CA VAL A 87 -9.04 6.83 -0.38
C VAL A 87 -8.72 8.33 -0.42
N ILE A 88 -7.83 8.71 -1.32
CA ILE A 88 -7.39 10.10 -1.49
C ILE A 88 -8.32 10.84 -2.45
N GLU A 89 -8.75 10.15 -3.51
CA GLU A 89 -9.60 10.71 -4.56
C GLU A 89 -10.39 9.60 -5.23
N ASP A 90 -11.67 9.86 -5.44
CA ASP A 90 -12.59 9.09 -6.26
C ASP A 90 -13.33 10.07 -7.16
N ASN A 91 -13.46 9.74 -8.45
CA ASN A 91 -14.11 10.63 -9.41
C ASN A 91 -15.65 10.53 -9.40
N GLY A 92 -16.24 9.63 -8.61
CA GLY A 92 -17.68 9.44 -8.44
C GLY A 92 -18.40 9.01 -9.71
N LYS A 93 -17.68 8.46 -10.69
CA LYS A 93 -18.25 7.94 -11.94
C LYS A 93 -18.69 6.49 -11.78
N PRO A 94 -19.53 5.97 -12.69
CA PRO A 94 -20.02 4.61 -12.59
C PRO A 94 -18.89 3.56 -12.55
N ASP A 95 -18.87 2.75 -11.49
CA ASP A 95 -18.01 1.57 -11.37
C ASP A 95 -18.52 0.40 -12.26
N CYS A 96 -17.84 -0.74 -12.22
CA CYS A 96 -18.28 -1.96 -12.92
C CYS A 96 -19.63 -2.53 -12.42
N SER A 97 -20.11 -2.13 -11.24
CA SER A 97 -21.43 -2.49 -10.71
C SER A 97 -22.54 -1.49 -11.09
N GLY A 98 -22.15 -0.32 -11.60
CA GLY A 98 -23.02 0.82 -11.89
C GLY A 98 -23.21 1.79 -10.70
N SER A 99 -22.52 1.56 -9.58
CA SER A 99 -22.48 2.48 -8.44
C SER A 99 -21.79 3.78 -8.83
N THR A 100 -22.25 4.90 -8.27
CA THR A 100 -21.67 6.24 -8.46
C THR A 100 -21.30 6.87 -7.11
N SER A 101 -21.00 6.02 -6.13
CA SER A 101 -20.59 6.47 -4.80
C SER A 101 -19.23 7.15 -4.91
N ASP A 102 -19.04 8.25 -4.19
CA ASP A 102 -17.73 8.90 -4.04
C ASP A 102 -17.20 8.56 -2.66
N MET A 103 -16.09 7.81 -2.63
CA MET A 103 -15.44 7.36 -1.38
C MET A 103 -14.26 8.26 -0.97
N SER A 104 -14.11 9.46 -1.55
CA SER A 104 -13.01 10.35 -1.23
C SER A 104 -12.95 10.67 0.27
N GLY A 105 -11.82 10.35 0.91
CA GLY A 105 -11.60 10.54 2.35
C GLY A 105 -11.97 9.34 3.23
N ASP A 106 -12.57 8.29 2.67
CA ASP A 106 -12.90 7.08 3.41
C ASP A 106 -11.65 6.25 3.74
N VAL A 107 -11.75 5.51 4.85
CA VAL A 107 -10.77 4.49 5.24
C VAL A 107 -11.47 3.14 5.25
N VAL A 108 -10.99 2.22 4.42
CA VAL A 108 -11.56 0.88 4.23
C VAL A 108 -10.58 -0.16 4.76
N GLU A 109 -11.07 -1.10 5.55
CA GLU A 109 -10.29 -2.26 5.99
C GLU A 109 -10.91 -3.55 5.46
N VAL A 110 -10.09 -4.40 4.84
CA VAL A 110 -10.53 -5.66 4.23
C VAL A 110 -9.43 -6.71 4.29
N LEU A 111 -9.81 -7.99 4.38
CA LEU A 111 -8.82 -9.07 4.31
C LEU A 111 -8.41 -9.31 2.86
N LEU A 112 -7.10 -9.37 2.62
CA LEU A 112 -6.52 -9.91 1.40
C LEU A 112 -6.21 -11.38 1.59
N PHE A 113 -6.69 -12.22 0.68
CA PHE A 113 -6.25 -13.60 0.54
C PHE A 113 -5.47 -13.76 -0.76
N ILE A 114 -4.16 -13.98 -0.66
CA ILE A 114 -3.23 -14.06 -1.80
C ILE A 114 -2.78 -15.50 -2.02
N GLN A 115 -2.79 -15.94 -3.27
CA GLN A 115 -2.25 -17.23 -3.73
C GLN A 115 -1.21 -16.97 -4.82
N ASN A 116 -0.04 -17.60 -4.75
CA ASN A 116 1.08 -17.31 -5.66
C ASN A 116 1.20 -18.31 -6.83
N PHE A 117 0.27 -19.27 -6.94
CA PHE A 117 0.29 -20.31 -7.99
C PHE A 117 -1.12 -20.70 -8.45
N PRO A 118 -1.64 -20.07 -9.52
CA PRO A 118 -1.17 -18.81 -10.13
C PRO A 118 -1.33 -17.61 -9.20
N ASP A 119 -0.62 -16.52 -9.51
CA ASP A 119 -0.74 -15.24 -8.78
C ASP A 119 -2.15 -14.66 -8.89
N ARG A 120 -2.85 -14.66 -7.76
CA ARG A 120 -4.18 -14.07 -7.61
C ARG A 120 -4.43 -13.63 -6.19
N PHE A 121 -5.33 -12.67 -6.01
CA PHE A 121 -5.86 -12.34 -4.71
C PHE A 121 -7.37 -12.19 -4.72
N SER A 122 -7.98 -12.27 -3.55
CA SER A 122 -9.38 -11.91 -3.32
C SER A 122 -9.50 -10.99 -2.10
N PHE A 123 -10.47 -10.08 -2.14
CA PHE A 123 -10.92 -9.35 -0.96
C PHE A 123 -11.92 -10.20 -0.19
N CYS A 124 -11.74 -10.39 1.10
CA CYS A 124 -12.63 -11.18 1.94
C CYS A 124 -13.16 -10.34 3.11
N PHE A 125 -14.43 -10.54 3.43
CA PHE A 125 -15.17 -9.78 4.45
C PHE A 125 -15.38 -10.58 5.75
N ASN A 126 -14.84 -11.79 5.82
CA ASN A 126 -14.87 -12.62 7.02
C ASN A 126 -13.56 -13.41 7.19
N GLN A 127 -13.26 -13.77 8.44
CA GLN A 127 -12.03 -14.50 8.78
C GLN A 127 -12.03 -15.94 8.25
N GLN A 128 -13.20 -16.49 7.95
CA GLN A 128 -13.35 -17.84 7.38
C GLN A 128 -13.01 -17.89 5.89
N LEU A 129 -12.80 -16.74 5.23
CA LEU A 129 -12.49 -16.61 3.80
C LEU A 129 -13.58 -17.21 2.90
N THR A 130 -14.84 -17.15 3.34
CA THR A 130 -15.99 -17.69 2.60
C THR A 130 -16.84 -16.61 1.93
N ASN A 131 -16.72 -15.35 2.38
CA ASN A 131 -17.37 -14.21 1.75
C ASN A 131 -16.28 -13.34 1.11
N CYS A 132 -16.06 -13.51 -0.18
CA CYS A 132 -14.97 -12.83 -0.90
C CYS A 132 -15.38 -12.37 -2.30
N VAL A 133 -14.70 -11.34 -2.80
CA VAL A 133 -14.76 -10.84 -4.18
C VAL A 133 -13.41 -11.09 -4.86
N GLY A 134 -13.45 -11.66 -6.06
CA GLY A 134 -12.28 -12.07 -6.83
C GLY A 134 -12.52 -13.39 -7.59
N PRO A 135 -11.46 -14.06 -8.04
CA PRO A 135 -10.06 -13.66 -7.91
C PRO A 135 -9.69 -12.54 -8.88
N PHE A 136 -8.88 -11.60 -8.39
CA PHE A 136 -8.09 -10.69 -9.21
C PHE A 136 -6.84 -11.41 -9.68
N VAL A 137 -6.55 -11.38 -10.98
CA VAL A 137 -5.43 -12.11 -11.59
C VAL A 137 -4.31 -11.15 -11.94
N LYS A 138 -3.07 -11.49 -11.55
CA LYS A 138 -1.91 -10.65 -11.82
C LYS A 138 -1.65 -10.54 -13.32
N GLN A 139 -1.40 -9.32 -13.78
CA GLN A 139 -0.92 -9.07 -15.14
C GLN A 139 0.60 -9.25 -15.17
N ARG A 140 1.11 -9.87 -16.24
CA ARG A 140 2.53 -10.15 -16.44
C ARG A 140 3.27 -8.96 -17.04
#